data_AF-A0A8T5PUH5-F1
#
_entry.id   AF-A0A8T5PUH5-F1
#
_cell.length_a   1.000
_cell.length_b   1.000
_cell.length_c   1.000
_cell.angle_alpha   90.00
_cell.angle_beta   90.00
_cell.angle_gamma   90.00
#
_symmetry.space_group_name_H-M   'P 1'
#
loop_
_entity.id
_entity.type
_entity.pdbx_description
1 polymer ?
#
loop_
_entity_poly.entity_id
_entity_poly.type
_entity_poly.pdbx_seq_one_letter_code
_entity_poly.pdbx_strand_id
1 'polypeptide(L)'
;MEIKPINKLSEELLKEFGDRKKEGRLDLVYDIDSEKYFPVPRNIEHADFMPQIQANPKALIPVQIRMYREKGKKIITDLLVGASSYEAEYGIRHPQAYLKKAYDQALIFLNNHNDFEISHKARLEIMQKFVERN
;
A
#
# COMPACT_ATOMS: atom_id res chain seq x y z
N MET A 1 -2.48 14.57 13.72
CA MET A 1 -2.13 14.72 12.28
C MET A 1 -3.38 14.40 11.48
N GLU A 2 -3.77 15.25 10.54
CA GLU A 2 -4.93 15.01 9.71
C GLU A 2 -4.59 13.97 8.63
N ILE A 3 -5.33 12.86 8.58
CA ILE A 3 -5.11 11.81 7.57
C ILE A 3 -5.77 12.25 6.26
N LYS A 4 -4.94 12.58 5.26
CA LYS A 4 -5.43 13.05 3.96
C LYS A 4 -5.31 11.97 2.90
N PRO A 5 -6.37 11.74 2.11
CA PRO A 5 -6.29 10.81 1.00
C PRO A 5 -5.41 11.39 -0.12
N ILE A 6 -4.82 10.50 -0.90
CA ILE A 6 -4.00 10.82 -2.07
C ILE A 6 -4.58 10.12 -3.30
N ASN A 7 -4.35 10.70 -4.46
CA ASN A 7 -4.81 10.17 -5.74
C ASN A 7 -3.68 9.92 -6.74
N LYS A 8 -2.43 10.27 -6.38
CA LYS A 8 -1.28 10.13 -7.25
C LYS A 8 0.02 9.90 -6.49
N LEU A 9 0.95 9.22 -7.14
CA LEU A 9 2.32 9.08 -6.67
C LEU A 9 3.10 10.34 -7.06
N SER A 10 3.74 11.00 -6.09
CA SER A 10 4.48 12.25 -6.31
C SER A 10 5.81 12.26 -5.56
N GLU A 11 6.74 13.11 -5.97
CA GLU A 11 8.01 13.30 -5.25
C GLU A 11 7.79 13.83 -3.83
N GLU A 12 6.80 14.71 -3.64
CA GLU A 12 6.42 15.24 -2.32
C GLU A 12 5.96 14.10 -1.42
N LEU A 13 5.10 13.21 -1.93
CA LEU A 13 4.66 12.02 -1.19
C LEU A 13 5.82 11.15 -0.78
N LEU A 14 6.77 10.89 -1.68
CA LEU A 14 7.94 10.07 -1.39
C LEU A 14 8.87 10.75 -0.36
N LYS A 15 9.05 12.06 -0.46
CA LYS A 15 9.83 12.86 0.50
C LYS A 15 9.22 12.86 1.90
N GLU A 16 7.91 12.72 2.02
CA GLU A 16 7.20 12.74 3.30
C GLU A 16 6.99 11.32 3.88
N PHE A 17 6.60 10.35 3.04
CA PHE A 17 6.15 9.02 3.47
C PHE A 17 7.01 7.85 2.96
N GLY A 18 7.88 8.08 1.97
CA GLY A 18 8.78 7.06 1.42
C GLY A 18 9.88 6.62 2.40
N ASP A 19 10.75 5.71 1.98
CA ASP A 19 11.86 5.17 2.78
C ASP A 19 11.44 4.58 4.14
N ARG A 20 10.21 4.06 4.24
CA ARG A 20 9.71 3.44 5.47
C ARG A 20 10.45 2.13 5.74
N LYS A 21 11.21 2.06 6.85
CA LYS A 21 12.07 0.92 7.28
C LYS A 21 13.22 0.55 6.33
N LYS A 22 13.09 0.81 5.03
CA LYS A 22 14.06 0.52 3.97
C LYS A 22 13.98 1.60 2.91
N GLU A 23 15.12 1.96 2.35
CA GLU A 23 15.18 2.86 1.20
C GLU A 23 14.27 2.35 0.07
N GLY A 24 13.54 3.27 -0.54
CA GLY A 24 12.65 3.00 -1.66
C GLY A 24 11.33 2.32 -1.28
N ARG A 25 11.01 2.17 0.01
CA ARG A 25 9.73 1.60 0.45
C ARG A 25 8.68 2.68 0.73
N LEU A 26 7.51 2.54 0.11
CA LEU A 26 6.31 3.31 0.41
C LEU A 26 5.21 2.36 0.88
N ASP A 27 4.55 2.72 1.97
CA ASP A 27 3.42 1.97 2.50
C ASP A 27 2.15 2.83 2.44
N LEU A 28 1.07 2.23 1.94
CA LEU A 28 -0.23 2.84 1.76
C LEU A 28 -1.30 1.95 2.39
N VAL A 29 -2.49 2.53 2.59
CA VAL A 29 -3.74 1.81 2.83
C VAL A 29 -4.71 2.22 1.74
N TYR A 30 -5.32 1.25 1.07
CA TYR A 30 -6.40 1.48 0.13
C TYR A 30 -7.74 1.20 0.81
N ASP A 31 -8.65 2.16 0.80
CA ASP A 31 -10.02 1.96 1.24
C ASP A 31 -10.90 1.57 0.06
N ILE A 32 -11.40 0.35 0.09
CA ILE A 32 -12.25 -0.25 -0.95
C ILE A 32 -13.58 0.49 -1.12
N ASP A 33 -14.12 1.02 -0.02
CA ASP A 33 -15.44 1.64 0.02
C ASP A 33 -15.38 3.08 -0.54
N SER A 34 -14.36 3.85 -0.17
CA SER A 34 -14.19 5.22 -0.65
C SER A 34 -13.27 5.39 -1.86
N GLU A 35 -12.61 4.30 -2.29
CA GLU A 35 -11.65 4.25 -3.40
C GLU A 35 -10.49 5.24 -3.26
N LYS A 36 -10.02 5.42 -2.02
CA LYS A 36 -8.95 6.36 -1.67
C LYS A 36 -7.72 5.64 -1.15
N TYR A 37 -6.55 6.19 -1.47
CA TYR A 37 -5.29 5.81 -0.86
C TYR A 37 -4.95 6.73 0.31
N PHE A 38 -4.42 6.16 1.38
CA PHE A 38 -3.91 6.88 2.54
C PHE A 38 -2.45 6.50 2.76
N PRO A 39 -1.51 7.46 2.72
CA PRO A 39 -0.11 7.15 2.94
C PRO A 39 0.17 6.87 4.42
N VAL A 40 0.92 5.81 4.69
CA VAL A 40 1.29 5.43 6.05
C VAL A 40 2.55 6.19 6.45
N PRO A 41 2.55 6.92 7.58
CA PRO A 41 3.73 7.62 8.07
C PRO A 41 4.91 6.67 8.31
N ARG A 42 6.13 7.15 8.02
CA ARG A 42 7.38 6.37 8.10
C ARG A 42 7.59 5.63 9.42
N ASN A 43 7.12 6.21 10.52
CA ASN A 43 7.35 5.74 11.88
C ASN A 43 6.15 4.98 12.49
N ILE A 44 5.14 4.62 11.68
CA ILE A 44 3.93 3.96 12.16
C ILE A 44 3.74 2.63 11.42
N GLU A 45 3.26 1.59 12.11
CA GLU A 45 2.84 0.33 11.47
C GLU A 45 1.47 0.45 10.80
N HIS A 46 1.24 -0.33 9.74
CA HIS A 46 -0.11 -0.42 9.14
C HIS A 46 -1.16 -0.75 10.20
N ALA A 47 -0.85 -1.66 11.12
CA ALA A 47 -1.79 -2.10 12.14
C ALA A 47 -2.11 -1.02 13.20
N ASP A 48 -1.18 -0.08 13.44
CA ASP A 48 -1.40 1.09 14.30
C ASP A 48 -2.07 2.25 13.56
N PHE A 49 -1.85 2.36 12.24
CA PHE A 49 -2.34 3.44 11.40
C PHE A 49 -3.79 3.23 10.95
N MET A 50 -4.14 2.01 10.51
CA MET A 50 -5.46 1.69 9.96
C MET A 50 -6.64 2.02 10.90
N PRO A 51 -6.56 1.77 12.23
CA PRO A 51 -7.63 2.16 13.17
C PRO A 51 -7.87 3.69 13.26
N GLN A 52 -6.92 4.50 12.82
CA GLN A 52 -7.04 5.96 12.82
C GLN A 52 -7.85 6.47 11.61
N ILE A 53 -8.04 5.63 10.59
CA ILE A 53 -8.86 5.95 9.42
C ILE A 53 -10.32 5.71 9.80
N GLN A 54 -11.16 6.74 9.67
CA GLN A 54 -12.60 6.65 9.91
C GLN A 54 -13.32 5.92 8.77
N ALA A 55 -13.08 4.62 8.65
CA ALA A 55 -13.62 3.75 7.61
C ALA A 55 -13.92 2.35 8.18
N ASN A 56 -14.60 1.52 7.39
CA ASN A 56 -14.83 0.13 7.74
C ASN A 56 -13.49 -0.64 7.77
N PRO A 57 -13.09 -1.23 8.91
CA PRO A 57 -11.84 -1.97 9.05
C PRO A 57 -11.64 -3.06 7.99
N LYS A 58 -12.72 -3.69 7.52
CA LYS A 58 -12.68 -4.76 6.50
C LYS A 58 -12.51 -4.24 5.07
N ALA A 59 -12.68 -2.95 4.85
CA ALA A 59 -12.48 -2.31 3.55
C ALA A 59 -11.06 -1.74 3.40
N LEU A 60 -10.30 -1.67 4.49
CA LEU A 60 -8.94 -1.13 4.51
C LEU A 60 -7.93 -2.20 4.14
N ILE A 61 -7.29 -2.05 2.98
CA ILE A 61 -6.32 -3.01 2.45
C ILE A 61 -4.92 -2.39 2.48
N PRO A 62 -3.95 -2.98 3.19
CA PRO A 62 -2.58 -2.49 3.19
C PRO A 62 -1.92 -2.76 1.82
N VAL A 63 -1.18 -1.77 1.33
CA VAL A 63 -0.42 -1.85 0.08
C VAL A 63 1.02 -1.42 0.35
N GLN A 64 1.99 -2.21 -0.10
CA GLN A 64 3.41 -1.92 0.00
C GLN A 64 3.98 -1.82 -1.41
N ILE A 65 4.69 -0.73 -1.68
CA ILE A 65 5.38 -0.47 -2.94
C ILE A 65 6.87 -0.37 -2.63
N ARG A 66 7.71 -1.06 -3.40
CA ARG A 66 9.16 -0.88 -3.38
C ARG A 66 9.66 -0.40 -4.72
N MET A 67 10.59 0.53 -4.68
CA MET A 67 11.20 1.11 -5.85
C MET A 67 12.68 1.43 -5.62
N TYR A 68 13.43 1.57 -6.70
CA TYR A 68 14.78 2.16 -6.67
C TYR A 68 14.90 3.23 -7.76
N ARG A 69 15.93 4.06 -7.69
CA ARG A 69 16.23 5.05 -8.73
C ARG A 69 17.25 4.50 -9.71
N GLU A 70 16.96 4.60 -11.00
CA GLU A 70 17.90 4.29 -12.06
C GLU A 70 17.80 5.35 -13.17
N LYS A 71 18.93 6.00 -13.50
CA LYS A 71 19.03 7.00 -14.58
C LYS A 71 17.95 8.10 -14.51
N GLY A 72 17.61 8.53 -13.30
CA GLY A 72 16.59 9.58 -13.06
C GLY A 72 15.14 9.08 -13.05
N LYS A 73 14.89 7.81 -13.39
CA LYS A 73 13.56 7.18 -13.28
C LYS A 73 13.42 6.43 -11.96
N LYS A 74 12.17 6.26 -11.50
CA LYS A 74 11.86 5.36 -10.38
C LYS A 74 11.34 4.04 -10.92
N ILE A 75 12.05 2.97 -10.59
CA ILE A 75 11.75 1.63 -11.04
C ILE A 75 11.06 0.88 -9.90
N ILE A 76 9.82 0.46 -10.11
CA ILE A 76 9.04 -0.31 -9.12
C ILE A 76 9.46 -1.77 -9.21
N THR A 77 9.89 -2.34 -8.08
CA THR A 77 10.34 -3.73 -7.96
C THR A 77 9.34 -4.63 -7.27
N ASP A 78 8.53 -4.07 -6.37
CA ASP A 78 7.55 -4.86 -5.63
C ASP A 78 6.25 -4.07 -5.47
N LEU A 79 5.14 -4.74 -5.71
CA LEU A 79 3.80 -4.31 -5.31
C LEU A 79 3.17 -5.47 -4.53
N LEU A 80 3.00 -5.29 -3.22
CA LEU A 80 2.41 -6.29 -2.35
C LEU A 80 1.11 -5.74 -1.76
N VAL A 81 0.02 -6.46 -1.90
CA VAL A 81 -1.29 -6.11 -1.34
C VAL A 81 -1.67 -7.09 -0.24
N GLY A 82 -2.25 -6.62 0.85
CA GLY A 82 -2.62 -7.47 2.00
C GLY A 82 -1.45 -7.85 2.91
N ALA A 83 -0.26 -7.28 2.68
CA ALA A 83 0.97 -7.62 3.40
C ALA A 83 1.09 -6.94 4.79
N SER A 84 0.15 -7.18 5.72
CA SER A 84 0.16 -6.63 7.08
C SER A 84 -0.18 -7.66 8.16
N SER A 85 0.25 -7.45 9.40
CA SER A 85 -0.23 -8.19 10.57
C SER A 85 -1.65 -7.79 11.01
N TYR A 86 -2.21 -6.73 10.43
CA TYR A 86 -3.52 -6.19 10.77
C TYR A 86 -4.65 -7.25 10.80
N GLU A 87 -4.67 -8.17 9.83
CA GLU A 87 -5.64 -9.27 9.80
C GLU A 87 -5.58 -10.14 11.07
N ALA A 88 -4.36 -10.48 11.49
CA ALA A 88 -4.13 -11.30 12.68
C ALA A 88 -4.42 -10.51 13.98
N GLU A 89 -3.97 -9.26 14.06
CA GLU A 89 -4.13 -8.42 15.25
C GLU A 89 -5.60 -8.05 15.53
N TYR A 90 -6.38 -7.78 14.48
CA TYR A 90 -7.77 -7.33 14.62
C TYR A 90 -8.81 -8.42 14.28
N GLY A 91 -8.36 -9.65 14.01
CA GLY A 91 -9.26 -10.76 13.66
C GLY A 91 -10.07 -10.51 12.39
N ILE A 92 -9.50 -9.77 11.44
CA ILE A 92 -10.13 -9.42 10.17
C ILE A 92 -9.68 -10.41 9.11
N ARG A 93 -10.61 -10.79 8.23
CA ARG A 93 -10.31 -11.57 7.03
C ARG A 93 -10.78 -10.80 5.81
N HIS A 94 -9.85 -10.34 4.98
CA HIS A 94 -10.22 -9.65 3.76
C HIS A 94 -10.75 -10.65 2.72
N PRO A 95 -11.89 -10.37 2.07
CA PRO A 95 -12.36 -11.14 0.93
C PRO A 95 -11.34 -11.08 -0.21
N GLN A 96 -11.16 -12.19 -0.93
CA GLN A 96 -10.26 -12.24 -2.09
C GLN A 96 -10.62 -11.20 -3.15
N ALA A 97 -11.92 -10.91 -3.32
CA ALA A 97 -12.40 -9.87 -4.22
C ALA A 97 -11.88 -8.47 -3.84
N TYR A 98 -11.76 -8.16 -2.54
CA TYR A 98 -11.24 -6.87 -2.07
C TYR A 98 -9.74 -6.78 -2.30
N LEU A 99 -9.00 -7.85 -1.98
CA LEU A 99 -7.57 -7.91 -2.25
C LEU A 99 -7.27 -7.74 -3.76
N LYS A 100 -8.07 -8.39 -4.62
CA LYS A 100 -7.97 -8.22 -6.07
C LYS A 100 -8.28 -6.79 -6.51
N LYS A 101 -9.37 -6.20 -6.01
CA LYS A 101 -9.73 -4.80 -6.34
C LYS A 101 -8.62 -3.83 -5.92
N ALA A 102 -8.07 -3.98 -4.71
CA ALA A 102 -6.96 -3.14 -4.23
C ALA A 102 -5.70 -3.28 -5.09
N TYR A 103 -5.39 -4.50 -5.54
CA TYR A 103 -4.27 -4.78 -6.44
C TYR A 103 -4.46 -4.15 -7.82
N ASP A 104 -5.63 -4.33 -8.45
CA ASP A 104 -5.93 -3.74 -9.75
C ASP A 104 -5.84 -2.20 -9.67
N GLN A 105 -6.38 -1.62 -8.60
CA GLN A 105 -6.32 -0.18 -8.36
C GLN A 105 -4.90 0.32 -8.10
N ALA A 106 -4.06 -0.48 -7.45
CA ALA A 106 -2.67 -0.11 -7.21
C ALA A 106 -1.88 -0.08 -8.52
N LEU A 107 -2.15 -1.01 -9.45
CA LEU A 107 -1.56 -0.97 -10.78
C LEU A 107 -2.00 0.28 -11.56
N ILE A 108 -3.27 0.67 -11.48
CA ILE A 108 -3.78 1.91 -12.09
C ILE A 108 -3.10 3.14 -11.47
N PHE A 109 -3.03 3.19 -10.14
CA PHE A 109 -2.37 4.27 -9.39
C PHE A 109 -0.91 4.46 -9.80
N LEU A 110 -0.20 3.35 -10.08
CA LEU A 110 1.19 3.37 -10.52
C LEU A 110 1.35 3.74 -12.01
N ASN A 111 0.44 3.30 -12.87
CA ASN A 111 0.52 3.52 -14.33
C ASN A 111 0.11 4.94 -14.78
N ASN A 112 -0.50 5.75 -13.91
CA ASN A 112 -0.93 7.10 -14.26
C ASN A 112 0.22 8.13 -14.39
N HIS A 113 1.50 7.69 -14.43
CA HIS A 113 2.65 8.57 -14.42
C HIS A 113 3.80 8.13 -15.34
N ASN A 114 4.35 9.10 -16.09
CA ASN A 114 5.50 8.91 -16.98
C ASN A 114 6.85 8.75 -16.24
N ASP A 115 6.90 9.08 -14.94
CA ASP A 115 8.14 9.08 -14.14
C ASP A 115 8.43 7.75 -13.44
N PHE A 116 7.51 6.80 -13.57
CA PHE A 116 7.58 5.48 -12.94
C PHE A 116 7.56 4.39 -14.00
N GLU A 117 8.40 3.38 -13.80
CA GLU A 117 8.47 2.23 -14.67
C GLU A 117 8.36 0.98 -13.80
N ILE A 118 7.41 0.09 -14.13
CA ILE A 118 7.33 -1.20 -13.45
C ILE A 118 8.40 -2.10 -14.06
N SER A 119 9.31 -2.60 -13.23
CA SER A 119 10.36 -3.52 -13.69
C SER A 119 9.75 -4.77 -14.33
N HIS A 120 10.35 -5.26 -15.42
CA HIS A 120 9.99 -6.57 -15.97
C HIS A 120 10.21 -7.74 -14.99
N LYS A 121 11.00 -7.52 -13.92
CA LYS A 121 11.23 -8.48 -12.84
C LYS A 121 10.44 -8.13 -11.58
N ALA A 122 9.46 -7.22 -11.67
CA ALA A 122 8.71 -6.79 -10.52
C ALA A 122 7.92 -7.96 -9.91
N ARG A 123 7.98 -8.07 -8.59
CA ARG A 123 7.14 -8.98 -7.82
C ARG A 123 5.80 -8.30 -7.56
N LEU A 124 4.76 -8.78 -8.23
CA LEU A 124 3.40 -8.25 -8.09
C LEU A 124 2.52 -9.32 -7.45
N GLU A 125 2.12 -9.11 -6.20
CA GLU A 125 1.49 -10.16 -5.41
C GLU A 125 0.34 -9.68 -4.52
N ILE A 126 -0.66 -10.54 -4.40
CA ILE A 126 -1.67 -10.50 -3.36
C ILE A 126 -1.23 -11.46 -2.25
N MET A 127 -1.03 -10.93 -1.06
CA MET A 127 -0.74 -11.67 0.15
C MET A 127 -2.01 -11.78 0.99
N GLN A 128 -2.41 -13.01 1.33
CA GLN A 128 -3.43 -13.26 2.35
C GLN A 128 -2.73 -13.95 3.51
N LYS A 129 -2.65 -13.30 4.68
CA LYS A 129 -2.11 -13.96 5.87
C LYS A 129 -3.23 -14.73 6.52
N PHE A 130 -3.19 -16.05 6.42
CA PHE A 130 -4.14 -16.91 7.12
C PHE A 130 -3.98 -16.73 8.63
N VAL A 131 -5.08 -16.42 9.31
CA VAL A 131 -5.17 -16.56 10.76
C VAL A 131 -5.45 -18.04 11.02
N GLU A 132 -4.40 -18.84 11.22
CA GLU A 132 -4.57 -20.13 11.89
C GLU A 132 -4.86 -19.82 13.38
N ARG A 133 -6.14 -19.81 13.74
CA ARG A 133 -6.53 -19.85 15.16
C ARG A 133 -6.29 -21.29 15.63
N ASN A 134 -5.24 -21.49 16.41
CA ASN A 134 -5.13 -22.66 17.30
C ASN A 134 -6.20 -22.59 18.39
#